data_AF-A0AAU7LCA2-F1
#
_entry.id   AF-A0AAU7LCA2-F1
#
_cell.length_a   1.000
_cell.length_b   1.000
_cell.length_c   1.000
_cell.angle_alpha   90.00
_cell.angle_beta   90.00
_cell.angle_gamma   90.00
#
_symmetry.space_group_name_H-M   'P 1'
#
loop_
_entity.id
_entity.type
_entity.pdbx_description
1 polymer ?
#
loop_
_entity_poly.entity_id
_entity_poly.type
_entity_poly.pdbx_seq_one_letter_code
_entity_poly.pdbx_strand_id
1 'polypeptide(L)'
;MEEQNNTEPARVMDSITKLRAEDAGRVVIAGSHGGSYAAYCAARGRVRAVVLNDAGVGWQQAGIAGLDELQQWGVAAATADYRSCRIGDGADMARHGIISHVNGLAHALGCRPGMAVAQAARRLADADMAPTWPAPRHEARTVLATAEDGTPRVIGADSVSLLEPADDGLIAVTASHGERLAGLATDGVRPRPWLVTFNDAGIGKDSAGIGRLPLLQQRGIAALTVSAHSARIGDARSCYEDGVVSCANARARELGCRIGAPLKSFIDALLAGRATHLEHSPHVGNP
;
A
#
# COMPACT_ATOMS: atom_id res chain seq x y z
N MET A 1 33.81 31.54 -4.64
CA MET A 1 33.20 30.83 -5.78
C MET A 1 32.11 29.98 -5.18
N GLU A 2 30.87 30.43 -5.27
CA GLU A 2 29.72 29.59 -4.89
C GLU A 2 29.59 28.52 -5.97
N GLU A 3 29.96 27.28 -5.64
CA GLU A 3 29.55 26.13 -6.43
C GLU A 3 28.03 26.06 -6.36
N GLN A 4 27.37 26.55 -7.40
CA GLN A 4 25.98 26.22 -7.67
C GLN A 4 25.92 24.72 -7.92
N ASN A 5 25.73 23.96 -6.83
CA ASN A 5 25.51 22.53 -6.87
C ASN A 5 24.22 22.31 -7.66
N ASN A 6 24.36 21.98 -8.94
CA ASN A 6 23.25 21.77 -9.86
C ASN A 6 22.61 20.41 -9.56
N THR A 7 22.02 20.28 -8.37
CA THR A 7 21.29 19.09 -7.97
C THR A 7 20.03 19.03 -8.81
N GLU A 8 19.96 18.07 -9.74
CA GLU A 8 18.72 17.81 -10.47
C GLU A 8 17.55 17.65 -9.49
N PRO A 9 16.38 18.24 -9.80
CA PRO A 9 15.22 18.11 -8.94
C PRO A 9 14.85 16.63 -8.76
N ALA A 10 14.39 16.28 -7.56
CA ALA A 10 13.94 14.94 -7.25
C ALA A 10 12.86 14.48 -8.24
N ARG A 11 12.94 13.22 -8.65
CA ARG A 11 11.94 12.58 -9.50
C ARG A 11 10.71 12.27 -8.65
N VAL A 12 9.58 12.85 -9.02
CA VAL A 12 8.30 12.66 -8.34
C VAL A 12 7.43 11.68 -9.14
N MET A 13 6.82 10.69 -8.47
CA MET A 13 5.93 9.71 -9.10
C MET A 13 4.89 9.15 -8.13
N ASP A 14 3.78 8.64 -8.66
CA ASP A 14 2.69 8.09 -7.83
C ASP A 14 2.96 6.68 -7.31
N SER A 15 3.87 5.94 -7.98
CA SER A 15 4.27 4.60 -7.55
C SER A 15 5.72 4.34 -7.95
N ILE A 16 6.48 3.76 -7.01
CA ILE A 16 7.87 3.35 -7.23
C ILE A 16 8.00 2.22 -8.25
N THR A 17 6.93 1.44 -8.47
CA THR A 17 6.91 0.35 -9.46
C THR A 17 6.92 0.85 -10.91
N LYS A 18 6.80 2.17 -11.12
CA LYS A 18 6.85 2.82 -12.44
C LYS A 18 8.24 3.37 -12.81
N LEU A 19 9.26 3.10 -12.00
CA LEU A 19 10.65 3.48 -12.28
C LEU A 19 11.09 3.00 -13.67
N ARG A 20 11.85 3.85 -14.35
CA ARG A 20 12.47 3.58 -15.65
C ARG A 20 13.98 3.71 -15.55
N ALA A 21 14.69 3.25 -16.58
CA ALA A 21 16.15 3.35 -16.63
C ALA A 21 16.66 4.79 -16.51
N GLU A 22 15.90 5.78 -16.98
CA GLU A 22 16.20 7.22 -16.88
C GLU A 22 16.11 7.78 -15.45
N ASP A 23 15.46 7.07 -14.52
CA ASP A 23 15.34 7.50 -13.12
C ASP A 23 16.55 7.08 -12.25
N ALA A 24 17.46 6.26 -12.80
CA ALA A 24 18.66 5.80 -12.11
C ALA A 24 19.55 6.98 -11.70
N GLY A 25 20.10 6.93 -10.48
CA GLY A 25 20.95 7.98 -9.92
C GLY A 25 20.22 9.22 -9.41
N ARG A 26 18.89 9.27 -9.52
CA ARG A 26 18.06 10.38 -9.02
C ARG A 26 17.56 10.11 -7.60
N VAL A 27 17.30 11.19 -6.86
CA VAL A 27 16.45 11.13 -5.65
C VAL A 27 15.01 10.95 -6.10
N VAL A 28 14.31 9.98 -5.53
CA VAL A 28 12.91 9.68 -5.89
C VAL A 28 11.98 9.97 -4.72
N ILE A 29 10.87 10.67 -4.99
CA ILE A 29 9.74 10.81 -4.06
C ILE A 29 8.59 10.05 -4.70
N ALA A 30 8.15 8.96 -4.07
CA ALA A 30 7.11 8.10 -4.62
C ALA A 30 5.93 7.92 -3.67
N GLY A 31 4.71 8.05 -4.22
CA GLY A 31 3.41 7.75 -3.60
C GLY A 31 3.22 6.32 -3.08
N SER A 32 4.26 5.48 -3.05
CA SER A 32 4.16 4.09 -2.63
C SER A 32 4.44 3.95 -1.13
N HIS A 33 3.93 2.89 -0.50
CA HIS A 33 4.29 2.56 0.88
C HIS A 33 5.78 2.19 1.00
N GLY A 34 6.37 2.36 2.19
CA GLY A 34 7.77 2.05 2.52
C GLY A 34 8.06 0.57 2.82
N GLY A 35 7.23 -0.35 2.31
CA GLY A 35 7.39 -1.79 2.54
C GLY A 35 8.48 -2.44 1.68
N SER A 36 8.78 -3.71 1.95
CA SER A 36 9.91 -4.44 1.36
C SER A 36 9.91 -4.46 -0.17
N TYR A 37 8.77 -4.70 -0.83
CA TYR A 37 8.77 -4.74 -2.30
C TYR A 37 9.03 -3.35 -2.93
N ALA A 38 8.49 -2.29 -2.34
CA ALA A 38 8.76 -0.92 -2.77
C ALA A 38 10.24 -0.54 -2.62
N ALA A 39 10.86 -0.94 -1.51
CA ALA A 39 12.30 -0.84 -1.29
C ALA A 39 13.10 -1.63 -2.33
N TYR A 40 12.71 -2.87 -2.61
CA TYR A 40 13.32 -3.68 -3.67
C TYR A 40 13.26 -2.97 -5.03
N CYS A 41 12.12 -2.39 -5.42
CA CYS A 41 11.98 -1.62 -6.66
C CYS A 41 12.94 -0.41 -6.68
N ALA A 42 13.04 0.34 -5.59
CA ALA A 42 13.95 1.48 -5.49
C ALA A 42 15.42 1.06 -5.66
N ALA A 43 15.85 0.00 -4.97
CA ALA A 43 17.21 -0.52 -5.07
C ALA A 43 17.52 -1.06 -6.47
N ARG A 44 16.61 -1.85 -7.07
CA ARG A 44 16.76 -2.37 -8.44
C ARG A 44 16.72 -1.28 -9.51
N GLY A 45 15.98 -0.20 -9.25
CA GLY A 45 15.95 0.99 -10.09
C GLY A 45 17.20 1.87 -9.94
N ARG A 46 18.13 1.52 -9.03
CA ARG A 46 19.39 2.23 -8.79
C ARG A 46 19.17 3.71 -8.49
N VAL A 47 18.13 4.02 -7.73
CA VAL A 47 17.90 5.39 -7.25
C VAL A 47 19.03 5.81 -6.31
N ARG A 48 19.31 7.10 -6.24
CA ARG A 48 20.27 7.65 -5.28
C ARG A 48 19.78 7.57 -3.85
N ALA A 49 18.51 7.90 -3.70
CA ALA A 49 17.80 7.87 -2.45
C ALA A 49 16.31 7.86 -2.73
N VAL A 50 15.51 7.47 -1.75
CA VAL A 50 14.06 7.41 -1.90
C VAL A 50 13.32 7.94 -0.68
N VAL A 51 12.22 8.66 -0.93
CA VAL A 51 11.20 8.99 0.06
C VAL A 51 9.89 8.29 -0.32
N LEU A 52 9.40 7.43 0.58
CA LEU A 52 8.16 6.66 0.43
C LEU A 52 7.11 7.13 1.46
N ASN A 53 5.89 6.60 1.42
CA ASN A 53 4.86 6.87 2.43
C ASN A 53 4.95 5.81 3.54
N ASP A 54 4.83 6.16 4.81
CA ASP A 54 4.93 5.18 5.90
C ASP A 54 3.71 4.27 6.05
N ALA A 55 2.62 4.56 5.33
CA ALA A 55 1.37 3.78 5.31
C ALA A 55 0.83 3.47 6.71
N GLY A 56 0.99 4.41 7.65
CA GLY A 56 0.58 4.23 9.04
C GLY A 56 1.54 3.38 9.86
N VAL A 57 2.76 3.13 9.38
CA VAL A 57 3.76 2.17 9.87
C VAL A 57 3.28 0.71 9.75
N GLY A 58 2.02 0.45 10.08
CA GLY A 58 1.34 -0.80 9.87
C GLY A 58 1.74 -1.90 10.84
N TRP A 59 1.01 -3.01 10.75
CA TRP A 59 1.24 -4.21 11.53
C TRP A 59 2.66 -4.71 11.31
N GLN A 60 3.36 -4.99 12.41
CA GLN A 60 4.77 -5.42 12.39
C GLN A 60 5.68 -4.48 11.58
N GLN A 61 5.35 -3.17 11.57
CA GLN A 61 6.10 -2.14 10.85
C GLN A 61 6.18 -2.35 9.33
N ALA A 62 5.24 -3.11 8.74
CA ALA A 62 5.27 -3.46 7.32
C ALA A 62 5.30 -2.24 6.37
N GLY A 63 4.71 -1.12 6.76
CA GLY A 63 4.71 0.13 6.00
C GLY A 63 6.06 0.84 5.94
N ILE A 64 7.02 0.47 6.81
CA ILE A 64 8.39 1.03 6.82
C ILE A 64 9.50 -0.03 6.76
N ALA A 65 9.14 -1.32 6.65
CA ALA A 65 10.10 -2.43 6.67
C ALA A 65 11.23 -2.31 5.63
N GLY A 66 10.97 -1.61 4.53
CA GLY A 66 11.95 -1.34 3.48
C GLY A 66 13.10 -0.42 3.91
N LEU A 67 12.98 0.35 4.99
CA LEU A 67 14.06 1.22 5.48
C LEU A 67 15.31 0.43 5.88
N ASP A 68 15.11 -0.69 6.57
CA ASP A 68 16.20 -1.58 7.00
C ASP A 68 16.82 -2.32 5.81
N GLU A 69 16.00 -2.76 4.84
CA GLU A 69 16.50 -3.39 3.62
C GLU A 69 17.33 -2.40 2.77
N LEU A 70 16.84 -1.17 2.59
CA LEU A 70 17.56 -0.12 1.86
C LEU A 70 18.86 0.27 2.57
N GLN A 71 18.87 0.26 3.90
CA GLN A 71 20.10 0.45 4.68
C GLN A 71 21.14 -0.62 4.36
N GLN A 72 20.75 -1.89 4.32
CA GLN A 72 21.62 -3.01 3.96
C GLN A 72 22.08 -2.93 2.50
N TRP A 73 21.22 -2.40 1.62
CA TRP A 73 21.55 -2.21 0.21
C TRP A 73 22.27 -0.90 -0.10
N GLY A 74 22.67 -0.12 0.90
CA GLY A 74 23.44 1.11 0.68
C GLY A 74 22.64 2.25 0.05
N VAL A 75 21.32 2.27 0.21
CA VAL A 75 20.42 3.31 -0.31
C VAL A 75 19.90 4.16 0.85
N ALA A 76 20.15 5.47 0.81
CA ALA A 76 19.57 6.40 1.77
C ALA A 76 18.05 6.50 1.56
N ALA A 77 17.29 6.33 2.64
CA ALA A 77 15.85 6.23 2.55
C ALA A 77 15.13 6.90 3.72
N ALA A 78 13.96 7.45 3.42
CA ALA A 78 13.04 8.00 4.39
C ALA A 78 11.61 7.65 4.05
N THR A 79 10.72 7.78 5.03
CA THR A 79 9.27 7.73 4.81
C THR A 79 8.61 9.02 5.28
N ALA A 80 7.54 9.41 4.59
CA ALA A 80 6.68 10.53 4.95
C ALA A 80 5.48 10.03 5.77
N ASP A 81 5.05 10.83 6.74
CA ASP A 81 3.87 10.60 7.57
C ASP A 81 2.63 10.54 6.67
N TYR A 82 1.94 9.39 6.68
CA TYR A 82 0.69 9.17 5.95
C TYR A 82 -0.42 10.19 6.27
N ARG A 83 -0.35 10.91 7.39
CA ARG A 83 -1.28 12.00 7.74
C ARG A 83 -0.93 13.33 7.08
N SER A 84 0.33 13.52 6.67
CA SER A 84 0.81 14.77 6.07
C SER A 84 0.63 14.83 4.55
N CYS A 85 0.55 13.66 3.92
CA CYS A 85 0.46 13.52 2.47
C CYS A 85 -0.33 12.27 2.06
N ARG A 86 -0.98 12.34 0.91
CA ARG A 86 -1.75 11.23 0.35
C ARG A 86 -0.81 10.15 -0.18
N ILE A 87 -1.02 8.91 0.25
CA ILE A 87 -0.45 7.75 -0.45
C ILE A 87 -1.00 7.74 -1.89
N GLY A 88 -0.26 7.23 -2.86
CA GLY A 88 -0.63 7.22 -4.28
C GLY A 88 -0.54 8.56 -5.02
N ASP A 89 -0.09 9.64 -4.36
CA ASP A 89 0.09 10.97 -4.95
C ASP A 89 1.50 11.51 -4.64
N GLY A 90 2.44 11.29 -5.56
CA GLY A 90 3.82 11.73 -5.35
C GLY A 90 3.95 13.25 -5.28
N ALA A 91 3.07 13.98 -5.98
CA ALA A 91 3.11 15.44 -6.03
C ALA A 91 2.66 16.06 -4.71
N ASP A 92 1.61 15.51 -4.08
CA ASP A 92 1.19 15.90 -2.73
C ASP A 92 2.28 15.57 -1.70
N MET A 93 2.90 14.39 -1.78
CA MET A 93 4.05 14.03 -0.94
C MET A 93 5.21 15.02 -1.06
N ALA A 94 5.60 15.38 -2.28
CA ALA A 94 6.69 16.32 -2.50
C ALA A 94 6.38 17.73 -1.96
N ARG A 95 5.13 18.18 -2.08
CA ARG A 95 4.71 19.53 -1.70
C ARG A 95 4.39 19.68 -0.20
N HIS A 96 3.76 18.67 0.39
CA HIS A 96 3.18 18.76 1.73
C HIS A 96 3.70 17.72 2.72
N GLY A 97 4.37 16.67 2.24
CA GLY A 97 4.80 15.57 3.10
C GLY A 97 5.79 16.02 4.17
N ILE A 98 5.68 15.41 5.34
CA ILE A 98 6.59 15.54 6.47
C ILE A 98 7.22 14.17 6.72
N ILE A 99 8.54 14.12 6.87
CA ILE A 99 9.27 12.89 7.17
C ILE A 99 8.84 12.34 8.54
N SER A 100 8.53 11.06 8.61
CA SER A 100 8.23 10.35 9.85
C SER A 100 9.38 9.44 10.29
N HIS A 101 10.02 8.73 9.36
CA HIS A 101 11.12 7.81 9.66
C HIS A 101 12.25 7.97 8.64
N VAL A 102 13.47 7.65 9.06
CA VAL A 102 14.69 7.69 8.23
C VAL A 102 15.55 6.48 8.58
N ASN A 103 16.24 5.91 7.58
CA ASN A 103 17.30 4.94 7.86
C ASN A 103 18.61 5.64 8.27
N GLY A 104 19.61 4.87 8.69
CA GLY A 104 20.89 5.39 9.18
C GLY A 104 21.63 6.24 8.13
N LEU A 105 21.62 5.83 6.87
CA LEU A 105 22.22 6.59 5.76
C LEU A 105 21.55 7.96 5.57
N ALA A 106 20.22 8.01 5.51
CA ALA A 106 19.50 9.28 5.43
C ALA A 106 19.72 10.16 6.68
N HIS A 107 19.82 9.53 7.85
CA HIS A 107 20.15 10.23 9.10
C HIS A 107 21.56 10.86 9.05
N ALA A 108 22.56 10.16 8.51
CA ALA A 108 23.91 10.69 8.34
C ALA A 108 23.96 11.93 7.43
N LEU A 109 23.07 11.99 6.43
CA LEU A 109 22.87 13.14 5.54
C LEU A 109 22.06 14.29 6.19
N GLY A 110 21.68 14.14 7.46
CA GLY A 110 20.94 15.16 8.21
C GLY A 110 19.42 15.12 8.03
N CYS A 111 18.86 14.08 7.39
CA CYS A 111 17.40 13.90 7.38
C CYS A 111 16.91 13.54 8.78
N ARG A 112 15.78 14.09 9.20
CA ARG A 112 15.18 13.87 10.51
C ARG A 112 13.65 13.80 10.39
N PRO A 113 12.96 13.04 11.26
CA PRO A 113 11.52 13.17 11.44
C PRO A 113 11.12 14.63 11.71
N GLY A 114 9.97 15.06 11.19
CA GLY A 114 9.47 16.44 11.26
C GLY A 114 9.98 17.36 10.14
N MET A 115 10.95 16.91 9.33
CA MET A 115 11.43 17.67 8.17
C MET A 115 10.45 17.61 7.00
N ALA A 116 10.31 18.69 6.22
CA ALA A 116 9.55 18.63 4.96
C ALA A 116 10.22 17.67 3.97
N VAL A 117 9.42 16.87 3.23
CA VAL A 117 9.90 15.92 2.22
C VAL A 117 10.80 16.60 1.19
N ALA A 118 10.42 17.77 0.69
CA ALA A 118 11.25 18.53 -0.25
C ALA A 118 12.62 18.93 0.32
N GLN A 119 12.70 19.21 1.63
CA GLN A 119 13.96 19.53 2.29
C GLN A 119 14.82 18.28 2.49
N ALA A 120 14.21 17.16 2.91
CA ALA A 120 14.90 15.89 3.02
C ALA A 120 15.43 15.43 1.64
N ALA A 121 14.64 15.56 0.58
CA ALA A 121 15.07 15.22 -0.78
C ALA A 121 16.32 15.99 -1.25
N ARG A 122 16.47 17.27 -0.85
CA ARG A 122 17.70 18.04 -1.12
C ARG A 122 18.91 17.46 -0.38
N ARG A 123 18.77 17.07 0.88
CA ARG A 123 19.84 16.43 1.65
C ARG A 123 20.21 15.05 1.09
N LEU A 124 19.20 14.31 0.66
CA LEU A 124 19.36 13.01 0.03
C LEU A 124 20.07 13.08 -1.34
N ALA A 125 20.15 14.26 -1.96
CA ALA A 125 20.90 14.45 -3.20
C ALA A 125 22.42 14.30 -2.99
N ASP A 126 22.90 14.46 -1.76
CA ASP A 126 24.31 14.27 -1.38
C ASP A 126 24.64 12.80 -1.05
N ALA A 127 23.68 11.87 -1.17
CA ALA A 127 23.94 10.46 -0.89
C ALA A 127 24.93 9.86 -1.90
N ASP A 128 25.88 9.09 -1.39
CA ASP A 128 26.82 8.32 -2.19
C ASP A 128 26.09 7.24 -3.01
N MET A 129 26.45 7.14 -4.29
CA MET A 129 25.89 6.14 -5.21
C MET A 129 26.67 4.82 -5.12
N ALA A 130 26.51 4.10 -4.03
CA ALA A 130 27.10 2.76 -3.85
C ALA A 130 26.07 1.66 -3.51
N PRO A 131 24.91 1.56 -4.20
CA PRO A 131 23.92 0.56 -3.86
C PRO A 131 24.41 -0.86 -4.18
N THR A 132 24.15 -1.79 -3.25
CA THR A 132 24.27 -3.22 -3.53
C THR A 132 22.98 -3.74 -4.15
N TRP A 133 23.10 -4.81 -4.94
CA TRP A 133 22.01 -5.31 -5.76
C TRP A 133 21.28 -6.41 -5.00
N PRO A 134 19.99 -6.23 -4.65
CA PRO A 134 19.24 -7.32 -4.07
C PRO A 134 19.04 -8.45 -5.08
N ALA A 135 19.01 -9.68 -4.55
CA ALA A 135 18.59 -10.84 -5.32
C ALA A 135 17.19 -10.59 -5.92
N PRO A 136 16.89 -11.10 -7.13
CA PRO A 136 15.57 -10.92 -7.74
C PRO A 136 14.44 -11.36 -6.80
N ARG A 137 13.43 -10.49 -6.68
CA ARG A 137 12.18 -10.74 -5.94
C ARG A 137 10.99 -10.36 -6.83
N HIS A 138 9.89 -11.05 -6.63
CA HIS A 138 8.62 -10.82 -7.32
C HIS A 138 7.51 -10.67 -6.29
N GLU A 139 6.53 -9.81 -6.59
CA GLU A 139 5.27 -9.82 -5.85
C GLU A 139 4.59 -11.19 -6.03
N ALA A 140 3.95 -11.69 -4.97
CA ALA A 140 3.31 -12.99 -5.00
C ALA A 140 1.85 -12.89 -5.46
N ARG A 141 1.45 -13.90 -6.23
CA ARG A 141 0.06 -14.22 -6.58
C ARG A 141 -0.18 -15.65 -6.18
N THR A 142 -1.18 -15.90 -5.33
CA THR A 142 -1.45 -17.23 -4.77
C THR A 142 -2.93 -17.53 -4.74
N VAL A 143 -3.29 -18.82 -4.80
CA VAL A 143 -4.65 -19.26 -4.51
C VAL A 143 -4.78 -19.42 -3.00
N LEU A 144 -5.71 -18.68 -2.39
CA LEU A 144 -5.94 -18.68 -0.94
C LEU A 144 -7.06 -19.63 -0.52
N ALA A 145 -8.00 -19.91 -1.42
CA ALA A 145 -9.04 -20.91 -1.23
C ALA A 145 -9.56 -21.45 -2.58
N THR A 146 -9.94 -22.72 -2.59
CA THR A 146 -10.52 -23.44 -3.74
C THR A 146 -11.89 -24.02 -3.38
N ALA A 147 -12.67 -24.35 -4.39
CA ALA A 147 -13.79 -25.28 -4.28
C ALA A 147 -13.29 -26.74 -4.12
N GLU A 148 -14.21 -27.68 -3.88
CA GLU A 148 -13.89 -29.11 -3.71
C GLU A 148 -13.23 -29.73 -4.96
N ASP A 149 -13.59 -29.23 -6.15
CA ASP A 149 -13.02 -29.67 -7.43
C ASP A 149 -11.65 -29.01 -7.75
N GLY A 150 -11.12 -28.20 -6.84
CA GLY A 150 -9.87 -27.47 -7.00
C GLY A 150 -9.99 -26.12 -7.71
N THR A 151 -11.18 -25.73 -8.16
CA THR A 151 -11.39 -24.42 -8.83
C THR A 151 -11.10 -23.27 -7.86
N PRO A 152 -10.28 -22.26 -8.24
CA PRO A 152 -10.01 -21.11 -7.37
C PRO A 152 -11.27 -20.33 -7.00
N ARG A 153 -11.38 -19.93 -5.73
CA ARG A 153 -12.47 -19.10 -5.20
C ARG A 153 -11.95 -17.77 -4.65
N VAL A 154 -10.76 -17.81 -4.03
CA VAL A 154 -10.09 -16.64 -3.47
C VAL A 154 -8.67 -16.58 -4.00
N ILE A 155 -8.32 -15.46 -4.64
CA ILE A 155 -6.96 -15.16 -5.10
C ILE A 155 -6.35 -14.12 -4.16
N GLY A 156 -5.13 -14.38 -3.69
CA GLY A 156 -4.29 -13.43 -3.00
C GLY A 156 -3.29 -12.81 -3.95
N ALA A 157 -3.21 -11.49 -3.99
CA ALA A 157 -2.27 -10.75 -4.83
C ALA A 157 -1.61 -9.61 -4.03
N ASP A 158 -0.28 -9.61 -3.90
CA ASP A 158 0.40 -8.59 -3.09
C ASP A 158 0.16 -7.16 -3.62
N SER A 159 -0.12 -7.03 -4.93
CA SER A 159 -0.58 -5.79 -5.55
C SER A 159 -1.78 -6.00 -6.46
N VAL A 160 -2.64 -4.97 -6.54
CA VAL A 160 -3.77 -4.90 -7.47
C VAL A 160 -3.33 -5.01 -8.94
N SER A 161 -2.09 -4.66 -9.28
CA SER A 161 -1.57 -4.79 -10.66
C SER A 161 -1.40 -6.24 -11.11
N LEU A 162 -1.30 -7.17 -10.16
CA LEU A 162 -1.23 -8.61 -10.43
C LEU A 162 -2.59 -9.24 -10.73
N LEU A 163 -3.69 -8.48 -10.62
CA LEU A 163 -5.00 -8.97 -11.02
C LEU A 163 -5.10 -9.07 -12.55
N GLU A 164 -5.72 -10.15 -13.00
CA GLU A 164 -5.81 -10.61 -14.38
C GLU A 164 -7.28 -10.84 -14.77
N PRO A 165 -7.62 -10.88 -16.08
CA PRO A 165 -9.00 -11.14 -16.51
C PRO A 165 -9.60 -12.45 -15.98
N ALA A 166 -8.78 -13.45 -15.66
CA ALA A 166 -9.22 -14.71 -15.07
C ALA A 166 -9.76 -14.58 -13.63
N ASP A 167 -9.57 -13.42 -12.99
CA ASP A 167 -10.08 -13.12 -11.64
C ASP A 167 -11.52 -12.58 -11.64
N ASP A 168 -12.13 -12.42 -12.83
CA ASP A 168 -13.52 -11.99 -12.98
C ASP A 168 -14.46 -12.92 -12.20
N GLY A 169 -15.33 -12.34 -11.38
CA GLY A 169 -16.27 -13.08 -10.52
C GLY A 169 -15.65 -13.77 -9.29
N LEU A 170 -14.32 -13.80 -9.14
CA LEU A 170 -13.67 -14.35 -7.94
C LEU A 170 -13.65 -13.34 -6.78
N ILE A 171 -13.19 -13.80 -5.61
CA ILE A 171 -12.80 -12.90 -4.51
C ILE A 171 -11.30 -12.61 -4.64
N ALA A 172 -10.93 -11.34 -4.73
CA ALA A 172 -9.54 -10.89 -4.82
C ALA A 172 -9.12 -10.21 -3.51
N VAL A 173 -8.22 -10.84 -2.77
CA VAL A 173 -7.57 -10.21 -1.60
C VAL A 173 -6.28 -9.56 -2.06
N THR A 174 -6.23 -8.23 -2.06
CA THR A 174 -5.00 -7.50 -2.38
C THR A 174 -4.37 -6.92 -1.13
N ALA A 175 -3.03 -6.82 -1.14
CA ALA A 175 -2.30 -6.10 -0.10
C ALA A 175 -1.81 -4.71 -0.53
N SER A 176 -2.32 -4.22 -1.66
CA SER A 176 -2.11 -2.84 -2.09
C SER A 176 -2.92 -1.87 -1.23
N HIS A 177 -2.49 -0.60 -1.16
CA HIS A 177 -3.28 0.43 -0.48
C HIS A 177 -4.58 0.75 -1.25
N GLY A 178 -5.61 1.18 -0.53
CA GLY A 178 -6.93 1.48 -1.10
C GLY A 178 -7.04 2.80 -1.88
N GLU A 179 -5.98 3.59 -2.03
CA GLU A 179 -6.00 4.78 -2.89
C GLU A 179 -5.96 4.45 -4.39
N ARG A 180 -6.70 5.21 -5.21
CA ARG A 180 -6.48 5.37 -6.65
C ARG A 180 -5.32 6.34 -6.88
N LEU A 181 -4.24 5.85 -7.52
CA LEU A 181 -3.10 6.71 -7.86
C LEU A 181 -3.53 7.98 -8.61
N ALA A 182 -2.95 9.13 -8.25
CA ALA A 182 -3.39 10.44 -8.76
C ALA A 182 -3.42 10.50 -10.29
N GLY A 183 -2.41 9.95 -10.97
CA GLY A 183 -2.31 9.88 -12.42
C GLY A 183 -3.11 8.77 -13.12
N LEU A 184 -3.90 7.95 -12.41
CA LEU A 184 -4.75 6.92 -13.04
C LEU A 184 -6.16 7.44 -13.33
N ALA A 185 -6.62 7.29 -14.56
CA ALA A 185 -7.99 7.67 -14.97
C ALA A 185 -9.07 6.68 -14.48
N THR A 186 -8.68 5.46 -14.10
CA THR A 186 -9.59 4.41 -13.63
C THR A 186 -9.32 4.10 -12.15
N ASP A 187 -10.16 3.27 -11.53
CA ASP A 187 -9.88 2.78 -10.18
C ASP A 187 -8.62 1.88 -10.12
N GLY A 188 -8.16 1.30 -11.23
CA GLY A 188 -6.95 0.46 -11.28
C GLY A 188 -7.19 -1.04 -11.10
N VAL A 189 -8.41 -1.48 -10.77
CA VAL A 189 -8.81 -2.89 -10.79
C VAL A 189 -9.26 -3.24 -12.20
N ARG A 190 -8.41 -3.92 -12.97
CA ARG A 190 -8.75 -4.31 -14.36
C ARG A 190 -9.92 -5.32 -14.44
N PRO A 191 -9.91 -6.44 -13.70
CA PRO A 191 -11.04 -7.37 -13.73
C PRO A 191 -12.27 -6.82 -12.99
N ARG A 192 -13.35 -7.60 -13.00
CA ARG A 192 -14.61 -7.40 -12.26
C ARG A 192 -14.76 -8.54 -11.24
N PRO A 193 -13.93 -8.58 -10.17
CA PRO A 193 -14.11 -9.55 -9.10
C PRO A 193 -15.46 -9.34 -8.42
N TRP A 194 -15.98 -10.39 -7.79
CA TRP A 194 -17.18 -10.28 -6.97
C TRP A 194 -16.94 -9.42 -5.71
N LEU A 195 -15.76 -9.59 -5.11
CA LEU A 195 -15.26 -8.80 -3.98
C LEU A 195 -13.77 -8.52 -4.19
N VAL A 196 -13.33 -7.29 -3.93
CA VAL A 196 -11.90 -6.94 -3.88
C VAL A 196 -11.55 -6.24 -2.56
N THR A 197 -10.41 -6.59 -1.98
CA THR A 197 -9.92 -6.00 -0.72
C THR A 197 -8.59 -5.28 -0.89
N PHE A 198 -8.35 -4.29 -0.04
CA PHE A 198 -7.12 -3.52 0.02
C PHE A 198 -6.65 -3.35 1.48
N ASN A 199 -5.44 -2.87 1.69
CA ASN A 199 -4.99 -2.35 2.98
C ASN A 199 -5.34 -0.85 3.06
N ASP A 200 -5.82 -0.36 4.20
CA ASP A 200 -6.18 1.05 4.33
C ASP A 200 -4.98 2.00 4.48
N ALA A 201 -3.76 1.49 4.70
CA ALA A 201 -2.57 2.32 4.91
C ALA A 201 -2.76 3.41 5.98
N GLY A 202 -3.57 3.12 7.01
CA GLY A 202 -3.94 4.06 8.06
C GLY A 202 -5.03 5.06 7.67
N ILE A 203 -5.66 4.91 6.50
CA ILE A 203 -6.60 5.83 5.84
C ILE A 203 -5.92 7.12 5.36
N GLY A 204 -5.14 7.78 6.23
CA GLY A 204 -4.29 8.91 5.87
C GLY A 204 -5.03 10.18 5.46
N LYS A 205 -4.24 11.14 4.96
CA LYS A 205 -4.73 12.45 4.53
C LYS A 205 -5.87 12.33 3.52
N ASP A 206 -6.93 13.11 3.72
CA ASP A 206 -8.11 13.17 2.86
C ASP A 206 -8.76 11.81 2.56
N SER A 207 -8.61 10.84 3.47
CA SER A 207 -9.09 9.47 3.29
C SER A 207 -8.47 8.74 2.10
N ALA A 208 -7.23 9.08 1.74
CA ALA A 208 -6.58 8.55 0.55
C ALA A 208 -6.56 7.01 0.53
N GLY A 209 -6.25 6.39 1.66
CA GLY A 209 -6.19 4.94 1.84
C GLY A 209 -7.49 4.17 1.55
N ILE A 210 -8.61 4.85 1.30
CA ILE A 210 -9.89 4.26 0.90
C ILE A 210 -10.48 4.88 -0.39
N GLY A 211 -9.71 5.72 -1.10
CA GLY A 211 -10.19 6.51 -2.24
C GLY A 211 -10.73 5.71 -3.42
N ARG A 212 -10.38 4.42 -3.52
CA ARG A 212 -10.89 3.50 -4.55
C ARG A 212 -12.30 2.96 -4.25
N LEU A 213 -12.74 2.95 -2.99
CA LEU A 213 -14.03 2.34 -2.60
C LEU A 213 -15.25 2.97 -3.29
N PRO A 214 -15.37 4.32 -3.40
CA PRO A 214 -16.48 4.95 -4.11
C PRO A 214 -16.47 4.65 -5.62
N LEU A 215 -15.29 4.51 -6.23
CA LEU A 215 -15.17 4.21 -7.66
C LEU A 215 -15.59 2.77 -7.98
N LEU A 216 -15.20 1.82 -7.11
CA LEU A 216 -15.64 0.43 -7.23
C LEU A 216 -17.13 0.28 -6.98
N GLN A 217 -17.71 1.09 -6.09
CA GLN A 217 -19.16 1.16 -5.92
C GLN A 217 -19.87 1.57 -7.22
N GLN A 218 -19.36 2.58 -7.94
CA GLN A 218 -19.93 3.01 -9.23
C GLN A 218 -19.86 1.90 -10.30
N ARG A 219 -18.87 1.01 -10.21
CA ARG A 219 -18.73 -0.17 -11.09
C ARG A 219 -19.57 -1.38 -10.66
N GLY A 220 -20.27 -1.30 -9.53
CA GLY A 220 -21.06 -2.39 -8.96
C GLY A 220 -20.22 -3.49 -8.29
N ILE A 221 -18.96 -3.21 -7.95
CA ILE A 221 -18.02 -4.17 -7.35
C ILE A 221 -18.03 -4.00 -5.83
N ALA A 222 -18.19 -5.10 -5.08
CA ALA A 222 -18.03 -5.07 -3.63
C ALA A 222 -16.56 -4.79 -3.30
N ALA A 223 -16.31 -3.81 -2.45
CA ALA A 223 -14.96 -3.43 -2.08
C ALA A 223 -14.86 -3.04 -0.61
N LEU A 224 -13.75 -3.43 0.01
CA LEU A 224 -13.44 -3.10 1.39
C LEU A 224 -11.93 -2.91 1.58
N THR A 225 -11.57 -2.36 2.73
CA THR A 225 -10.19 -2.33 3.21
C THR A 225 -10.06 -3.08 4.54
N VAL A 226 -8.89 -3.64 4.79
CA VAL A 226 -8.46 -4.08 6.12
C VAL A 226 -7.59 -3.02 6.79
N SER A 227 -7.60 -2.99 8.12
CA SER A 227 -6.78 -2.07 8.90
C SER A 227 -5.29 -2.34 8.70
N ALA A 228 -4.52 -1.30 8.40
CA ALA A 228 -3.06 -1.36 8.38
C ALA A 228 -2.47 -1.88 9.69
N HIS A 229 -3.17 -1.75 10.81
CA HIS A 229 -2.74 -2.23 12.13
C HIS A 229 -3.05 -3.71 12.41
N SER A 230 -3.75 -4.38 11.48
CA SER A 230 -4.13 -5.80 11.61
C SER A 230 -3.39 -6.73 10.66
N ALA A 231 -2.95 -6.22 9.52
CA ALA A 231 -2.30 -7.01 8.48
C ALA A 231 -1.19 -6.22 7.77
N ARG A 232 -0.19 -6.95 7.27
CA ARG A 232 0.96 -6.37 6.58
C ARG A 232 0.56 -5.88 5.18
N ILE A 233 0.83 -4.60 4.89
CA ILE A 233 0.73 -4.06 3.53
C ILE A 233 1.80 -4.72 2.63
N GLY A 234 1.43 -5.07 1.40
CA GLY A 234 2.28 -5.85 0.48
C GLY A 234 2.33 -7.36 0.74
N ASP A 235 1.52 -7.91 1.66
CA ASP A 235 1.37 -9.36 1.89
C ASP A 235 -0.11 -9.75 1.89
N ALA A 236 -0.57 -10.34 0.78
CA ALA A 236 -1.98 -10.70 0.60
C ALA A 236 -2.45 -11.81 1.53
N ARG A 237 -1.54 -12.71 1.94
CA ARG A 237 -1.85 -13.79 2.87
C ARG A 237 -2.10 -13.22 4.27
N SER A 238 -1.26 -12.30 4.75
CA SER A 238 -1.50 -11.58 6.01
C SER A 238 -2.83 -10.82 5.97
N CYS A 239 -3.13 -10.12 4.87
CA CYS A 239 -4.41 -9.43 4.71
C CYS A 239 -5.60 -10.39 4.78
N TYR A 240 -5.49 -11.58 4.20
CA TYR A 240 -6.53 -12.61 4.24
C TYR A 240 -6.71 -13.24 5.62
N GLU A 241 -5.61 -13.71 6.22
CA GLU A 241 -5.62 -14.53 7.44
C GLU A 241 -5.85 -13.67 8.69
N ASP A 242 -5.21 -12.50 8.78
CA ASP A 242 -5.17 -11.66 10.00
C ASP A 242 -6.02 -10.38 9.89
N GLY A 243 -6.32 -9.95 8.65
CA GLY A 243 -6.90 -8.64 8.39
C GLY A 243 -8.26 -8.43 9.05
N VAL A 244 -8.44 -7.26 9.67
CA VAL A 244 -9.71 -6.79 10.24
C VAL A 244 -10.28 -5.71 9.35
N VAL A 245 -11.53 -5.86 8.91
CA VAL A 245 -12.20 -4.89 8.02
C VAL A 245 -12.24 -3.51 8.67
N SER A 246 -11.70 -2.50 7.99
CA SER A 246 -11.70 -1.11 8.46
C SER A 246 -12.72 -0.23 7.75
N CYS A 247 -12.90 -0.38 6.44
CA CYS A 247 -13.90 0.33 5.65
C CYS A 247 -14.50 -0.61 4.60
N ALA A 248 -15.74 -0.34 4.20
CA ALA A 248 -16.45 -1.11 3.18
C ALA A 248 -17.42 -0.21 2.42
N ASN A 249 -17.49 -0.36 1.09
CA ASN A 249 -18.50 0.30 0.28
C ASN A 249 -19.90 -0.31 0.52
N ALA A 250 -20.95 0.34 0.02
CA ALA A 250 -22.33 -0.10 0.24
C ALA A 250 -22.54 -1.54 -0.28
N ARG A 251 -21.98 -1.86 -1.44
CA ARG A 251 -22.09 -3.20 -2.04
C ARG A 251 -21.47 -4.29 -1.17
N ALA A 252 -20.31 -4.06 -0.56
CA ALA A 252 -19.72 -5.01 0.39
C ALA A 252 -20.57 -5.16 1.66
N ARG A 253 -21.16 -4.06 2.17
CA ARG A 253 -22.07 -4.12 3.33
C ARG A 253 -23.35 -4.90 3.05
N GLU A 254 -23.92 -4.78 1.85
CA GLU A 254 -25.06 -5.60 1.40
C GLU A 254 -24.75 -7.10 1.38
N LEU A 255 -23.49 -7.48 1.14
CA LEU A 255 -23.02 -8.87 1.24
C LEU A 255 -22.83 -9.32 2.71
N GLY A 256 -23.11 -8.46 3.69
CA GLY A 256 -22.98 -8.75 5.10
C GLY A 256 -21.61 -8.38 5.72
N CYS A 257 -20.79 -7.60 5.01
CA CYS A 257 -19.52 -7.10 5.54
C CYS A 257 -19.76 -6.17 6.75
N ARG A 258 -19.07 -6.42 7.86
CA ARG A 258 -19.07 -5.54 9.04
C ARG A 258 -17.68 -5.00 9.32
N ILE A 259 -17.60 -3.69 9.56
CA ILE A 259 -16.38 -3.05 10.06
C ILE A 259 -16.05 -3.64 11.44
N GLY A 260 -14.76 -3.94 11.67
CA GLY A 260 -14.27 -4.59 12.87
C GLY A 260 -14.31 -6.12 12.84
N ALA A 261 -14.93 -6.74 11.83
CA ALA A 261 -14.91 -8.21 11.69
C ALA A 261 -13.60 -8.71 11.05
N PRO A 262 -13.13 -9.93 11.39
CA PRO A 262 -12.05 -10.59 10.66
C PRO A 262 -12.44 -10.82 9.19
N LEU A 263 -11.56 -10.46 8.26
CA LEU A 263 -11.78 -10.59 6.83
C LEU A 263 -12.03 -12.06 6.45
N LYS A 264 -11.22 -12.97 6.97
CA LYS A 264 -11.36 -14.40 6.70
C LYS A 264 -12.75 -14.91 7.06
N SER A 265 -13.27 -14.55 8.24
CA SER A 265 -14.61 -14.97 8.68
C SER A 265 -15.71 -14.43 7.78
N PHE A 266 -15.59 -13.19 7.29
CA PHE A 266 -16.51 -12.62 6.32
C PHE A 266 -16.46 -13.39 4.99
N ILE A 267 -15.26 -13.65 4.46
CA ILE A 267 -15.09 -14.42 3.21
C ILE A 267 -15.61 -15.85 3.36
N ASP A 268 -15.31 -16.53 4.46
CA ASP A 268 -15.79 -17.90 4.74
C ASP A 268 -17.33 -17.95 4.79
N ALA A 269 -17.98 -16.95 5.41
CA ALA A 269 -19.45 -16.85 5.44
C ALA A 269 -20.03 -16.61 4.03
N LEU A 270 -19.39 -15.71 3.26
CA LEU A 270 -19.76 -15.38 1.90
C LEU A 270 -19.65 -16.61 0.96
N LEU A 271 -18.58 -17.39 1.08
CA LEU A 271 -18.37 -18.62 0.32
C LEU A 271 -19.37 -19.73 0.69
N ALA A 272 -19.78 -19.80 1.96
CA ALA A 272 -20.78 -20.76 2.44
C ALA A 272 -22.23 -20.38 2.09
N GLY A 273 -22.46 -19.26 1.38
CA GLY A 273 -23.80 -18.77 1.06
C GLY A 273 -24.59 -18.32 2.30
N ARG A 274 -23.93 -18.12 3.44
CA ARG A 274 -24.55 -17.61 4.66
C ARG A 274 -24.53 -16.09 4.60
N ALA A 275 -25.68 -15.47 4.40
CA ALA A 275 -25.82 -14.06 4.75
C ALA A 275 -25.48 -13.94 6.25
N THR A 276 -24.54 -13.06 6.61
CA THR A 276 -24.18 -12.79 8.01
C THR A 276 -25.27 -11.97 8.70
N HIS A 277 -26.52 -12.44 8.65
CA HIS A 277 -27.56 -12.03 9.57
C HIS A 277 -27.44 -12.89 10.82
N LEU A 278 -26.87 -12.31 11.88
CA LEU A 278 -27.11 -12.81 13.23
C LEU A 278 -28.01 -11.79 13.92
N GLU A 279 -29.09 -12.34 14.45
CA GLU A 279 -30.22 -11.68 15.08
C GLU A 279 -29.76 -10.78 16.23
N HIS A 280 -30.35 -9.58 16.31
CA HIS A 280 -30.38 -8.86 17.58
C HIS A 280 -31.15 -9.74 18.56
N SER A 281 -30.50 -10.22 19.62
CA SER A 281 -31.22 -10.72 20.79
C SER A 281 -32.12 -9.60 21.29
N PRO A 282 -33.45 -9.80 21.38
CA PRO A 282 -34.28 -8.85 22.09
C PRO A 282 -33.86 -8.92 23.56
N HIS A 283 -33.49 -7.76 24.12
CA HIS A 283 -33.43 -7.58 25.56
C HIS A 283 -34.77 -8.06 26.15
N VAL A 284 -34.73 -9.20 26.82
CA VAL A 284 -35.80 -9.61 27.73
C VAL A 284 -35.69 -8.66 28.91
N GLY A 285 -36.54 -7.64 28.92
CA GLY A 285 -36.87 -6.90 30.12
C GLY A 285 -37.50 -7.89 31.11
N ASN A 286 -36.94 -7.94 32.31
CA ASN A 286 -37.57 -8.63 33.44
C ASN A 286 -38.32 -7.58 34.28
N PRO A 287 -39.48 -7.94 34.87
CA PRO A 287 -40.40 -7.01 35.53
C PRO A 287 -39.89 -6.47 36.87
#